data_AF-A0AAJ2HFG4-F1
#
_entry.id   AF-A0AAJ2HFG4-F1
#
_cell.length_a   1.000
_cell.length_b   1.000
_cell.length_c   1.000
_cell.angle_alpha   90.00
_cell.angle_beta   90.00
_cell.angle_gamma   90.00
#
_symmetry.space_group_name_H-M   'P 1'
#
loop_
_entity.id
_entity.type
_entity.pdbx_description
1 polymer ?
#
loop_
_entity_poly.entity_id
_entity_poly.type
_entity_poly.pdbx_seq_one_letter_code
_entity_poly.pdbx_strand_id
1 'polypeptide(L)'
;MLYAHKQDIAHRHLTVLVGLAEMSQKGEIVSDLVRTVVRRCMVTMRATGADCADIRSIFGRALSRYSTELNSGFLSKDSVFKVAEQFLELLLFFEEQKTFFDTNSLGGPAYDRIHH
;
A
#
# COMPACT_ATOMS: atom_id res chain seq x y z
N MET A 1 -6.17 -3.48 -20.54
CA MET A 1 -6.09 -4.75 -19.77
C MET A 1 -5.28 -4.65 -18.47
N LEU A 2 -4.18 -3.89 -18.40
CA LEU A 2 -3.36 -3.74 -17.17
C LEU A 2 -4.09 -3.17 -15.94
N TYR A 3 -5.03 -2.24 -16.13
CA TYR A 3 -5.77 -1.61 -15.03
C TYR A 3 -6.71 -2.58 -14.28
N ALA A 4 -7.40 -3.48 -15.01
CA ALA A 4 -8.24 -4.51 -14.42
C ALA A 4 -7.42 -5.48 -13.56
N HIS A 5 -6.22 -5.84 -14.03
CA HIS A 5 -5.31 -6.71 -13.28
C HIS A 5 -4.83 -6.09 -11.97
N LYS A 6 -4.53 -4.78 -11.96
CA LYS A 6 -4.16 -4.03 -10.75
C LYS A 6 -5.31 -3.99 -9.73
N GLN A 7 -6.56 -3.83 -10.19
CA GLN A 7 -7.75 -3.86 -9.33
C GLN A 7 -7.99 -5.24 -8.73
N ASP A 8 -7.79 -6.32 -9.50
CA ASP A 8 -7.93 -7.69 -9.00
C ASP A 8 -6.91 -8.01 -7.89
N ILE A 9 -5.67 -7.51 -8.04
CA ILE A 9 -4.63 -7.64 -7.01
C ILE A 9 -5.08 -6.96 -5.71
N ALA A 10 -5.49 -5.69 -5.79
CA ALA A 10 -5.96 -4.96 -4.62
C ALA A 10 -7.17 -5.64 -3.96
N HIS A 11 -8.12 -6.10 -4.75
CA HIS A 11 -9.31 -6.79 -4.25
C HIS A 11 -8.95 -8.06 -3.48
N ARG A 12 -8.06 -8.91 -4.03
CA ARG A 12 -7.61 -10.15 -3.36
C ARG A 12 -6.97 -9.86 -2.00
N HIS A 13 -6.09 -8.88 -1.93
CA HIS A 13 -5.43 -8.53 -0.68
C HIS A 13 -6.40 -7.92 0.34
N LEU A 14 -7.40 -7.16 -0.11
CA LEU A 14 -8.44 -6.63 0.76
C LEU A 14 -9.37 -7.73 1.29
N THR A 15 -9.68 -8.76 0.51
CA THR A 15 -10.41 -9.93 1.02
C THR A 15 -9.68 -10.61 2.18
N VAL A 16 -8.34 -10.70 2.11
CA VAL A 16 -7.54 -11.20 3.24
C VAL A 16 -7.65 -10.27 4.46
N LEU A 17 -7.61 -8.95 4.26
CA LEU A 17 -7.80 -7.98 5.35
C LEU A 17 -9.16 -8.10 6.03
N VAL A 18 -10.23 -8.43 5.28
CA VAL A 18 -11.56 -8.72 5.86
C VAL A 18 -11.49 -9.91 6.82
N GLY A 19 -10.83 -11.00 6.42
CA GLY A 19 -10.63 -12.17 7.29
C GLY A 19 -9.80 -11.85 8.54
N LEU A 20 -8.76 -11.01 8.40
CA LEU A 20 -7.97 -10.54 9.54
C LEU A 20 -8.79 -9.65 10.48
N ALA A 21 -9.72 -8.85 9.95
CA ALA A 21 -10.64 -8.07 10.77
C ALA A 21 -11.58 -8.95 11.61
N GLU A 22 -12.01 -10.09 11.06
CA GLU A 22 -12.82 -11.08 11.79
C GLU A 22 -12.03 -11.85 12.84
N MET A 23 -10.74 -12.11 12.59
CA MET A 23 -9.84 -12.66 13.61
C MET A 23 -9.57 -11.65 14.72
N SER A 24 -9.33 -10.39 14.37
CA SER A 24 -9.14 -9.30 15.34
C SER A 24 -10.37 -9.11 16.24
N GLN A 25 -11.57 -9.26 15.67
CA GLN A 25 -12.84 -9.28 16.41
C GLN A 25 -12.91 -10.35 17.49
N LYS A 26 -12.25 -11.49 17.26
CA LYS A 26 -12.17 -12.61 18.23
C LYS A 26 -11.07 -12.41 19.26
N GLY A 27 -10.39 -11.25 19.27
CA GLY A 27 -9.31 -10.92 20.18
C GLY A 27 -7.92 -11.34 19.69
N GLU A 28 -7.79 -11.80 18.44
CA GLU A 28 -6.49 -12.18 17.89
C GLU A 28 -5.65 -10.96 17.49
N ILE A 29 -4.34 -11.02 17.74
CA ILE A 29 -3.39 -9.97 17.35
C ILE A 29 -2.97 -10.18 15.90
N VAL A 30 -3.50 -9.35 14.99
CA VAL A 30 -3.29 -9.50 13.54
C VAL A 30 -2.39 -8.42 12.91
N SER A 31 -1.85 -7.49 13.69
CA SER A 31 -1.14 -6.30 13.18
C SER A 31 -0.01 -6.61 12.19
N ASP A 32 0.79 -7.66 12.46
CA ASP A 32 1.89 -8.04 11.56
C ASP A 32 1.43 -8.75 10.29
N LEU A 33 0.32 -9.48 10.38
CA LEU A 33 -0.34 -10.08 9.22
C LEU A 33 -0.89 -8.99 8.30
N VAL A 34 -1.51 -7.95 8.87
CA VAL A 34 -1.99 -6.78 8.12
C VAL A 34 -0.85 -6.13 7.35
N ARG A 35 0.27 -5.83 8.03
CA ARG A 35 1.45 -5.24 7.39
C ARG A 35 2.02 -6.11 6.27
N THR A 36 2.06 -7.43 6.48
CA THR A 36 2.53 -8.39 5.48
C THR A 36 1.65 -8.38 4.24
N VAL A 37 0.33 -8.39 4.42
CA VAL A 37 -0.64 -8.34 3.31
C VAL A 37 -0.52 -7.04 2.52
N VAL A 38 -0.43 -5.90 3.21
CA VAL A 38 -0.28 -4.59 2.56
C VAL A 38 1.03 -4.50 1.78
N ARG A 39 2.15 -4.92 2.37
CA ARG A 39 3.45 -4.94 1.68
C ARG A 39 3.39 -5.81 0.42
N ARG A 40 2.80 -7.01 0.50
CA ARG A 40 2.65 -7.89 -0.67
C ARG A 40 1.79 -7.25 -1.75
N CYS A 41 0.67 -6.62 -1.36
CA CYS A 41 -0.20 -5.89 -2.28
C CYS A 41 0.58 -4.83 -3.07
N MET A 42 1.36 -4.00 -2.36
CA MET A 42 2.20 -2.96 -2.98
C MET A 42 3.24 -3.56 -3.93
N VAL A 43 3.97 -4.59 -3.50
CA VAL A 43 5.01 -5.26 -4.32
C VAL A 43 4.40 -5.88 -5.58
N THR A 44 3.25 -6.56 -5.46
CA THR A 44 2.58 -7.17 -6.60
C THR A 44 2.03 -6.11 -7.56
N MET A 45 1.44 -5.02 -7.06
CA MET A 45 1.02 -3.91 -7.92
C MET A 45 2.22 -3.25 -8.62
N ARG A 46 3.35 -3.06 -7.92
CA ARG A 46 4.60 -2.56 -8.51
C ARG A 46 5.10 -3.45 -9.64
N ALA A 47 5.05 -4.77 -9.49
CA ALA A 47 5.44 -5.72 -10.53
C ALA A 47 4.59 -5.60 -11.81
N THR A 48 3.40 -4.98 -11.74
CA THR A 48 2.55 -4.68 -12.91
C THR A 48 2.77 -3.29 -13.49
N GLY A 49 3.79 -2.56 -13.01
CA GLY A 49 4.07 -1.18 -13.41
C GLY A 49 3.11 -0.16 -12.82
N ALA A 50 2.56 -0.40 -11.63
CA ALA A 50 1.84 0.64 -10.88
C ALA A 50 2.84 1.62 -10.25
N ASP A 51 2.55 2.91 -10.33
CA ASP A 51 3.27 3.93 -9.56
C ASP A 51 2.63 4.20 -8.19
N CYS A 52 3.20 5.10 -7.40
CA CYS A 52 2.65 5.43 -6.08
C CYS A 52 1.22 5.98 -6.15
N ALA A 53 0.90 6.76 -7.18
CA ALA A 53 -0.41 7.39 -7.36
C ALA A 53 -1.46 6.35 -7.76
N ASP A 54 -1.12 5.44 -8.68
CA ASP A 54 -1.91 4.28 -9.05
C ASP A 54 -2.25 3.44 -7.82
N ILE A 55 -1.22 3.11 -7.01
CA ILE A 55 -1.37 2.27 -5.82
C ILE A 55 -2.31 2.93 -4.81
N ARG A 56 -2.10 4.23 -4.50
CA ARG A 56 -3.01 5.01 -3.64
C ARG A 56 -4.43 5.00 -4.16
N SER A 57 -4.61 5.30 -5.44
CA SER A 57 -5.93 5.43 -6.05
C SER A 57 -6.68 4.09 -6.07
N ILE A 58 -6.00 3.01 -6.44
CA ILE A 58 -6.60 1.67 -6.51
C ILE A 58 -6.90 1.13 -5.12
N PHE A 59 -5.94 1.20 -4.20
CA PHE A 59 -6.12 0.69 -2.83
C PHE A 59 -7.18 1.50 -2.07
N GLY A 60 -7.14 2.83 -2.16
CA GLY A 60 -8.11 3.71 -1.53
C GLY A 60 -9.53 3.48 -2.03
N ARG A 61 -9.74 3.40 -3.36
CA ARG A 61 -11.07 3.07 -3.93
C ARG A 61 -11.57 1.72 -3.45
N ALA A 62 -10.69 0.73 -3.39
CA ALA A 62 -11.06 -0.60 -2.96
C ALA A 62 -11.41 -0.61 -1.46
N LEU A 63 -10.65 0.08 -0.60
CA LEU A 63 -11.01 0.30 0.80
C LEU A 63 -12.37 0.99 0.97
N SER A 64 -12.63 2.08 0.24
CA SER A 64 -13.92 2.80 0.32
C SER A 64 -15.10 1.91 -0.10
N ARG A 65 -14.90 1.06 -1.11
CA ARG A 65 -15.90 0.08 -1.53
C ARG A 65 -16.20 -0.93 -0.43
N TYR A 66 -15.16 -1.50 0.19
CA TYR A 66 -15.34 -2.43 1.31
C TYR A 66 -15.99 -1.76 2.52
N SER A 67 -15.65 -0.51 2.83
CA SER A 67 -16.32 0.25 3.90
C SER A 67 -17.81 0.44 3.62
N THR A 68 -18.16 0.74 2.37
CA THR A 68 -19.56 0.90 1.96
C THR A 68 -20.34 -0.43 2.02
N GLU A 69 -19.73 -1.53 1.55
CA GLU A 69 -20.35 -2.86 1.52
C GLU A 69 -20.50 -3.51 2.91
N LEU A 70 -19.61 -3.17 3.86
CA LEU A 70 -19.57 -3.78 5.20
C LEU A 70 -20.33 -2.97 6.29
N ASN A 71 -20.95 -1.84 5.94
CA ASN A 71 -21.72 -0.97 6.86
C ASN A 71 -22.88 -1.67 7.61
N SER A 72 -23.15 -2.95 7.38
CA SER A 72 -24.10 -3.75 8.15
C SER A 72 -23.55 -4.34 9.47
N GLY A 73 -22.29 -4.08 9.88
CA GLY A 73 -21.72 -4.66 11.12
C GLY A 73 -20.42 -4.01 11.65
N PHE A 74 -20.28 -2.69 11.49
CA PHE A 74 -18.99 -2.06 11.17
C PHE A 74 -18.04 -1.67 12.34
N LEU A 75 -18.50 -1.58 13.58
CA LEU A 75 -17.76 -0.84 14.62
C LEU A 75 -16.37 -1.39 15.02
N SER A 76 -15.99 -2.61 14.63
CA SER A 76 -14.68 -3.15 15.00
C SER A 76 -13.81 -3.65 13.83
N LYS A 77 -14.27 -3.55 12.58
CA LYS A 77 -13.43 -3.84 11.41
C LYS A 77 -12.56 -2.63 11.02
N ASP A 78 -12.91 -1.45 11.53
CA ASP A 78 -12.20 -0.17 11.27
C ASP A 78 -10.73 -0.18 11.68
N SER A 79 -10.36 -0.87 12.76
CA SER A 79 -8.97 -0.85 13.25
C SER A 79 -8.01 -1.51 12.27
N VAL A 80 -8.38 -2.65 11.68
CA VAL A 80 -7.54 -3.39 10.72
C VAL A 80 -7.38 -2.61 9.42
N PHE A 81 -8.46 -2.06 8.87
CA PHE A 81 -8.40 -1.28 7.63
C PHE A 81 -7.63 0.04 7.82
N LYS A 82 -7.80 0.70 8.96
CA LYS A 82 -7.03 1.91 9.29
C LYS A 82 -5.54 1.62 9.43
N VAL A 83 -5.16 0.53 10.09
CA VAL A 83 -3.76 0.09 10.17
C VAL A 83 -3.22 -0.22 8.77
N ALA A 84 -4.02 -0.84 7.91
CA ALA A 84 -3.62 -1.16 6.54
C ALA A 84 -3.36 0.10 5.71
N GLU A 85 -4.27 1.07 5.77
CA GLU A 85 -4.17 2.36 5.08
C GLU A 85 -2.95 3.15 5.56
N GLN A 86 -2.79 3.31 6.88
CA GLN A 86 -1.65 4.03 7.46
C GLN A 86 -0.31 3.39 7.09
N PHE A 87 -0.25 2.05 7.10
CA PHE A 87 0.97 1.35 6.74
C PHE A 87 1.27 1.45 5.24
N LEU A 88 0.25 1.44 4.37
CA LEU A 88 0.46 1.67 2.94
C LEU A 88 1.02 3.08 2.70
N GLU A 89 0.42 4.11 3.30
CA GLU A 89 0.89 5.49 3.15
C GLU A 89 2.34 5.65 3.62
N LEU A 90 2.70 5.01 4.74
CA LEU A 90 4.07 4.98 5.22
C LEU A 90 5.04 4.38 4.18
N LEU A 91 4.68 3.25 3.56
CA LEU A 91 5.52 2.61 2.55
C LEU A 91 5.68 3.48 1.30
N LEU A 92 4.60 4.08 0.81
CA LEU A 92 4.62 4.94 -0.36
C LEU A 92 5.42 6.20 -0.12
N PHE A 93 5.28 6.81 1.07
CA PHE A 93 6.08 7.96 1.47
C PHE A 93 7.58 7.66 1.42
N PHE A 94 8.03 6.51 1.96
CA PHE A 94 9.44 6.13 1.89
C PHE A 94 9.91 5.86 0.46
N GLU A 95 9.06 5.28 -0.38
CA GLU A 95 9.39 5.05 -1.79
C GLU A 95 9.52 6.36 -2.58
N GLU A 96 8.64 7.33 -2.33
CA GLU A 96 8.68 8.67 -2.93
C GLU A 96 9.93 9.44 -2.49
N GLN A 97 10.28 9.37 -1.20
CA GLN A 97 11.53 9.98 -0.71
C GLN A 97 12.76 9.34 -1.35
N LYS A 98 12.82 8.01 -1.40
CA LYS A 98 13.94 7.31 -2.04
C LYS A 98 14.09 7.75 -3.50
N THR A 99 12.98 7.77 -4.24
CA THR A 99 12.98 8.22 -5.64
C THR A 99 13.47 9.66 -5.77
N PHE A 100 13.05 10.56 -4.87
CA PHE A 100 13.49 11.96 -4.85
C PHE A 100 15.01 12.10 -4.60
N PHE A 101 15.56 11.35 -3.64
CA PHE A 101 17.01 11.35 -3.37
C PHE A 101 17.81 10.73 -4.52
N ASP A 102 17.33 9.63 -5.10
CA ASP A 102 17.98 8.98 -6.23
C ASP A 102 18.02 9.91 -7.46
N THR A 103 16.91 10.61 -7.77
CA THR A 103 16.87 11.59 -8.88
C THR A 103 17.71 12.85 -8.62
N ASN A 104 17.81 13.31 -7.38
CA ASN A 104 18.60 14.51 -7.03
C ASN A 104 20.10 14.22 -6.86
N SER A 105 20.48 12.98 -6.56
CA SER A 105 21.89 12.59 -6.46
C SER A 105 22.58 12.46 -7.82
N LEU A 106 21.82 12.20 -8.90
CA LEU A 106 22.30 12.19 -10.28
C LEU A 106 22.51 13.60 -10.87
N GLY A 107 22.24 14.65 -10.11
CA GLY A 107 22.43 16.06 -10.49
C GLY A 107 23.57 16.79 -9.76
N GLY A 108 24.50 16.07 -9.11
CA GLY A 108 25.67 16.69 -8.47
C GLY A 108 26.66 17.23 -9.51
N PRO A 109 27.21 18.45 -9.34
CA PRO A 109 28.06 19.09 -10.35
C PRO A 109 29.30 18.25 -10.60
N ALA A 110 29.68 18.16 -11.88
CA ALA A 110 30.99 17.69 -12.31
C ALA A 110 32.07 18.50 -11.58
N TYR A 111 32.60 17.96 -10.48
CA TYR A 111 33.81 18.45 -9.87
C TYR A 111 34.98 18.03 -10.75
N ASP A 112 35.24 18.91 -11.69
CA ASP A 112 36.55 19.16 -12.26
C ASP A 112 37.65 18.91 -11.22
N ARG A 113 38.44 17.86 -11.43
CA ARG A 113 39.76 17.71 -10.82
C ARG A 113 40.76 17.51 -11.94
N ILE A 114 41.05 18.62 -12.62
CA ILE A 114 42.40 18.92 -13.06
C ILE A 114 43.30 18.89 -11.82
N HIS A 115 44.24 17.96 -11.77
CA HIS A 115 45.56 18.18 -11.17
C HIS A 115 46.57 17.36 -11.95
N HIS A 116 47.23 18.05 -12.88
CA HIS A 116 48.56 17.74 -13.39
C HIS A 116 49.57 18.61 -12.63
#